data_AF-I7GJY0-F1
#
_entry.id   AF-I7GJY0-F1
#
_cell.length_a   1.000
_cell.length_b   1.000
_cell.length_c   1.000
_cell.angle_alpha   90.00
_cell.angle_beta   90.00
_cell.angle_gamma   90.00
#
_symmetry.space_group_name_H-M   'P 1'
#
loop_
_entity.id
_entity.type
_entity.pdbx_description
1 polymer ?
#
loop_
_entity_poly.entity_id
_entity_poly.type
_entity_poly.pdbx_seq_one_letter_code
_entity_poly.pdbx_strand_id
1 'polypeptide(L)'
;MPVAVMAESAFSFKKLLDQCENQELEAPGGIATPPVYGQLLALYLLHNDMNNARYLWKRIPPAIKSANSELGGIWSVGQRIWQRDFPGIYTTINAHQWSETVQPIMEALRDATKRRAFALVSQAYTSIIADDFAAFVGPSCRRGCERYIRTRMAS
;
A
#
# COMPACT_ATOMS: atom_id res chain seq x y z
N MET A 1 7.61 -18.86 -10.71
CA MET A 1 7.95 -17.60 -11.41
C MET A 1 7.11 -16.45 -10.83
N PRO A 2 7.62 -15.60 -9.91
CA PRO A 2 6.91 -14.33 -9.64
C PRO A 2 7.79 -13.07 -9.45
N VAL A 3 9.12 -13.19 -9.34
CA VAL A 3 9.97 -12.04 -8.96
C VAL A 3 10.23 -11.09 -10.13
N ALA A 4 10.40 -11.60 -11.35
CA ALA A 4 10.73 -10.78 -12.53
C ALA A 4 9.57 -9.84 -12.93
N VAL A 5 8.34 -10.34 -13.02
CA VAL A 5 7.14 -9.54 -13.36
C VAL A 5 6.83 -8.47 -12.29
N MET A 6 7.19 -8.75 -11.04
CA MET A 6 7.01 -7.83 -9.90
C MET A 6 8.10 -6.74 -9.85
N ALA A 7 9.31 -7.03 -10.34
CA ALA A 7 10.38 -6.04 -10.46
C ALA A 7 10.13 -5.06 -11.62
N GLU A 8 9.58 -5.54 -12.74
CA GLU A 8 9.17 -4.68 -13.86
C GLU A 8 8.05 -3.72 -13.46
N SER A 9 7.07 -4.19 -12.69
CA SER A 9 6.00 -3.35 -12.12
C SER A 9 6.56 -2.35 -11.09
N ALA A 10 7.45 -2.76 -10.17
CA ALA A 10 8.08 -1.83 -9.23
C ALA A 10 8.93 -0.73 -9.90
N PHE A 11 9.63 -1.06 -11.00
CA PHE A 11 10.39 -0.09 -11.78
C PHE A 11 9.49 0.87 -12.56
N SER A 12 8.36 0.37 -13.08
CA SER A 12 7.36 1.22 -13.74
C SER A 12 6.60 2.10 -12.73
N PHE A 13 6.31 1.65 -11.52
CA PHE A 13 5.70 2.48 -10.48
C PHE A 13 6.59 3.65 -10.04
N LYS A 14 7.92 3.45 -9.96
CA LYS A 14 8.86 4.56 -9.71
C LYS A 14 8.84 5.60 -10.83
N LYS A 15 8.89 5.14 -12.09
CA LYS A 15 8.78 6.05 -13.24
C LYS A 15 7.44 6.79 -13.29
N LEU A 16 6.34 6.13 -12.92
CA LEU A 16 5.03 6.75 -12.79
C LEU A 16 5.02 7.80 -11.67
N LEU A 17 5.67 7.54 -10.55
CA LEU A 17 5.82 8.53 -9.48
C LEU A 17 6.58 9.76 -9.97
N ASP A 18 7.73 9.58 -10.64
CA ASP A 18 8.50 10.69 -11.20
C ASP A 18 7.67 11.51 -12.20
N GLN A 19 6.88 10.84 -13.04
CA GLN A 19 5.98 11.49 -13.99
C GLN A 19 4.88 12.28 -13.30
N CYS A 20 4.24 11.72 -12.28
CA CYS A 20 3.21 12.40 -11.52
C CYS A 20 3.76 13.59 -10.71
N GLU A 21 5.00 13.49 -10.20
CA GLU A 21 5.69 14.61 -9.53
C GLU A 21 5.98 15.74 -10.52
N ASN A 22 6.49 15.42 -11.71
CA ASN A 22 6.71 16.43 -12.75
C ASN A 22 5.39 17.09 -13.18
N GLN A 23 4.32 16.32 -13.34
CA GLN A 23 2.99 16.87 -13.63
C GLN A 23 2.45 17.78 -12.53
N GLU A 24 2.80 17.52 -11.27
CA GLU A 24 2.41 18.39 -10.15
C GLU A 24 3.21 19.70 -10.15
N LEU A 25 4.49 19.65 -10.50
CA LEU A 25 5.36 20.82 -10.61
C LEU A 25 5.05 21.68 -11.85
N GLU A 26 4.70 21.06 -12.97
CA GLU A 26 4.35 21.73 -14.22
C GLU A 26 2.90 22.24 -14.24
N ALA A 27 2.08 21.87 -13.26
CA ALA A 27 0.69 22.28 -13.20
C ALA A 27 0.54 23.81 -13.08
N PRO A 28 -0.21 24.47 -13.98
CA PRO A 28 -0.38 25.92 -13.96
C PRO A 28 -1.12 26.33 -12.69
N GLY A 29 -0.46 27.12 -11.83
CA GLY A 29 -1.01 27.63 -10.58
C GLY A 29 -0.69 26.82 -9.33
N GLY A 30 0.17 25.80 -9.42
CA GLY A 30 0.63 25.02 -8.25
C GLY A 30 -0.45 24.12 -7.62
N ILE A 31 -1.57 23.91 -8.32
CA ILE A 31 -2.66 23.02 -7.92
C ILE A 31 -2.88 22.04 -9.07
N ALA A 32 -2.48 20.78 -8.87
CA ALA A 32 -2.65 19.72 -9.86
C ALA A 32 -4.10 19.21 -9.91
N THR A 33 -4.39 18.39 -10.92
CA THR A 33 -5.69 17.77 -11.06
C THR A 33 -5.93 16.76 -9.93
N PRO A 34 -7.17 16.67 -9.39
CA PRO A 34 -7.50 15.72 -8.32
C PRO A 34 -7.09 14.25 -8.54
N PRO A 35 -7.21 13.65 -9.76
CA PRO A 35 -6.76 12.28 -9.99
C PRO A 35 -5.25 12.10 -9.83
N VAL A 36 -4.43 13.10 -10.18
CA VAL A 36 -2.97 13.05 -10.02
C VAL A 36 -2.60 13.01 -8.54
N TYR A 37 -3.29 13.76 -7.68
CA TYR A 37 -3.09 13.67 -6.23
C TYR A 37 -3.43 12.29 -5.66
N GLY A 38 -4.47 11.62 -6.19
CA GLY A 38 -4.82 10.26 -5.80
C GLY A 38 -3.74 9.25 -6.15
N GLN A 39 -3.23 9.33 -7.38
CA GLN A 39 -2.13 8.47 -7.86
C GLN A 39 -0.84 8.70 -7.07
N LEU A 40 -0.42 9.97 -6.88
CA LEU A 40 0.76 10.33 -6.09
C LEU A 40 0.67 9.78 -4.67
N LEU A 41 -0.46 9.98 -4.01
CA LEU A 41 -0.65 9.51 -2.64
C LEU A 41 -0.54 7.98 -2.59
N ALA A 42 -1.23 7.26 -3.49
CA ALA A 42 -1.15 5.80 -3.56
C ALA A 42 0.28 5.28 -3.84
N LEU A 43 1.02 5.95 -4.72
CA LEU A 43 2.42 5.61 -5.03
C LEU A 43 3.34 5.85 -3.82
N TYR A 44 3.18 6.95 -3.08
CA TYR A 44 3.95 7.15 -1.84
C TYR A 44 3.66 6.06 -0.78
N LEU A 45 2.39 5.65 -0.64
CA LEU A 45 2.03 4.53 0.23
C LEU A 45 2.74 3.23 -0.20
N LEU A 46 2.81 2.96 -1.51
CA LEU A 46 3.50 1.78 -2.06
C LEU A 46 5.00 1.78 -1.72
N HIS A 47 5.65 2.94 -1.86
CA HIS A 47 7.07 3.12 -1.53
C HIS A 47 7.37 3.13 -0.04
N ASN A 48 6.35 3.12 0.83
CA ASN A 48 6.46 3.27 2.29
C ASN A 48 6.90 4.66 2.74
N ASP A 49 6.81 5.67 1.89
CA ASP A 49 7.23 7.04 2.19
C ASP A 49 6.08 7.81 2.86
N MET A 50 5.79 7.40 4.09
CA MET A 50 4.69 7.95 4.88
C MET A 50 4.84 9.44 5.18
N ASN A 51 6.08 9.93 5.28
CA ASN A 51 6.36 11.34 5.51
C ASN A 51 5.92 12.19 4.31
N ASN A 52 6.29 11.78 3.09
CA ASN A 52 5.91 12.48 1.87
C ASN A 52 4.40 12.41 1.64
N ALA A 53 3.78 11.25 1.89
CA ALA A 53 2.32 11.11 1.87
C ALA A 53 1.62 12.10 2.82
N ARG A 54 2.13 12.28 4.04
CA ARG A 54 1.58 13.22 5.03
C ARG A 54 1.77 14.68 4.61
N TYR A 55 2.93 15.03 4.07
CA TYR A 55 3.18 16.39 3.59
C TYR A 55 2.30 16.72 2.39
N LEU A 56 2.14 15.78 1.45
CA LEU A 56 1.22 15.92 0.32
C LEU A 56 -0.23 16.09 0.81
N TRP A 57 -0.68 15.27 1.76
CA TRP A 57 -2.02 15.41 2.34
C TRP A 57 -2.26 16.79 2.98
N LYS A 58 -1.26 17.37 3.65
CA LYS A 58 -1.37 18.71 4.22
C LYS A 58 -1.40 19.81 3.14
N ARG A 59 -0.68 19.62 2.03
CA ARG A 59 -0.58 20.57 0.91
C ARG A 59 -1.87 20.66 0.10
N ILE A 60 -2.62 19.56 -0.01
CA ILE A 60 -3.89 19.54 -0.78
C ILE A 60 -4.93 20.50 -0.15
N PRO A 61 -5.48 21.46 -0.93
CA PRO A 61 -6.54 22.36 -0.49
C PRO A 61 -7.79 21.61 0.00
N PRO A 62 -8.52 22.14 1.00
CA PRO A 62 -9.72 21.49 1.53
C PRO A 62 -10.82 21.32 0.47
N ALA A 63 -10.90 22.21 -0.52
CA ALA A 63 -11.85 22.11 -1.63
C ALA A 63 -11.71 20.81 -2.43
N ILE A 64 -10.48 20.32 -2.64
CA ILE A 64 -10.20 19.08 -3.37
C ILE A 64 -10.52 17.85 -2.50
N LYS A 65 -10.27 17.96 -1.18
CA LYS A 65 -10.59 16.90 -0.21
C LYS A 65 -12.09 16.67 -0.08
N SER A 66 -12.89 17.73 -0.08
CA SER A 66 -14.35 17.61 -0.07
C SER A 66 -14.92 17.13 -1.39
N ALA A 67 -14.28 17.48 -2.52
CA ALA A 67 -14.73 17.08 -3.84
C ALA A 67 -14.47 15.61 -4.17
N ASN A 68 -13.42 15.00 -3.60
CA ASN A 68 -13.05 13.61 -3.89
C ASN A 68 -12.98 12.78 -2.60
N SER A 69 -14.05 12.03 -2.34
CA SER A 69 -14.10 11.06 -1.25
C SER A 69 -13.05 9.95 -1.39
N GLU A 70 -12.62 9.62 -2.62
CA GLU A 70 -11.55 8.66 -2.90
C GLU A 70 -10.24 9.03 -2.19
N LEU A 71 -9.85 10.31 -2.19
CA LEU A 71 -8.63 10.79 -1.54
C LEU A 71 -8.65 10.53 -0.04
N GLY A 72 -9.80 10.73 0.60
CA GLY A 72 -10.01 10.41 2.01
C GLY A 72 -9.86 8.92 2.30
N GLY A 73 -10.35 8.07 1.39
CA GLY A 73 -10.16 6.63 1.44
C GLY A 73 -8.68 6.23 1.40
N ILE A 74 -7.91 6.75 0.43
CA ILE A 74 -6.47 6.48 0.30
C ILE A 74 -5.73 6.92 1.58
N TRP A 75 -6.05 8.12 2.09
CA TRP A 75 -5.45 8.60 3.33
C TRP A 75 -5.79 7.72 4.54
N SER A 76 -7.02 7.22 4.62
CA SER A 76 -7.45 6.29 5.68
C SER A 76 -6.63 4.99 5.66
N VAL A 77 -6.33 4.45 4.47
CA VAL A 77 -5.41 3.31 4.31
C VAL A 77 -4.02 3.70 4.82
N GLY A 78 -3.52 4.89 4.47
CA GLY A 78 -2.25 5.42 4.95
C GLY A 78 -2.18 5.52 6.48
N GLN A 79 -3.26 5.94 7.14
CA GLN A 79 -3.32 5.98 8.61
C GLN A 79 -3.20 4.59 9.23
N ARG A 80 -3.83 3.57 8.62
CA ARG A 80 -3.70 2.17 9.08
C ARG A 80 -2.28 1.64 8.88
N ILE A 81 -1.63 1.99 7.77
CA ILE A 81 -0.21 1.68 7.52
C ILE A 81 0.68 2.33 8.59
N TRP A 82 0.40 3.59 8.94
CA TRP A 82 1.13 4.30 10.00
C TRP A 82 1.01 3.60 11.36
N GLN A 83 -0.20 3.15 11.71
CA GLN A 83 -0.46 2.38 12.93
C GLN A 83 0.08 0.94 12.86
N ARG A 84 0.58 0.50 11.70
CA ARG A 84 0.98 -0.89 11.40
C ARG A 84 -0.16 -1.90 11.66
N ASP A 85 -1.40 -1.43 11.49
CA ASP A 85 -2.60 -2.24 11.65
C ASP A 85 -2.89 -3.02 10.36
N PHE A 86 -2.21 -4.16 10.19
CA PHE A 86 -2.35 -5.03 9.03
C PHE A 86 -3.80 -5.44 8.69
N PRO A 87 -4.62 -5.95 9.63
CA PRO A 87 -6.02 -6.26 9.33
C PRO A 87 -6.82 -5.01 8.96
N GLY A 88 -6.54 -3.87 9.60
CA GLY A 88 -7.11 -2.56 9.24
C GLY A 88 -6.78 -2.11 7.82
N ILE A 89 -5.57 -2.42 7.32
CA ILE A 89 -5.18 -2.09 5.94
C ILE A 89 -6.03 -2.89 4.94
N TYR A 90 -6.18 -4.20 5.11
CA TYR A 90 -6.95 -5.02 4.16
C TYR A 90 -8.44 -4.66 4.14
N THR A 91 -9.00 -4.37 5.30
CA THR A 91 -10.41 -3.95 5.41
C THR A 91 -10.66 -2.60 4.75
N THR A 92 -9.79 -1.61 4.98
CA THR A 92 -9.92 -0.28 4.37
C THR A 92 -9.69 -0.29 2.86
N ILE A 93 -8.77 -1.13 2.35
CA ILE A 93 -8.55 -1.33 0.91
C ILE A 93 -9.81 -1.89 0.22
N ASN A 94 -10.48 -2.86 0.85
CA ASN A 94 -11.67 -3.49 0.27
C ASN A 94 -12.96 -2.68 0.49
N ALA A 95 -12.95 -1.70 1.41
CA ALA A 95 -14.12 -0.89 1.73
C ALA A 95 -14.42 0.20 0.70
N HIS A 96 -13.45 0.59 -0.13
CA HIS A 96 -13.60 1.66 -1.12
C HIS A 96 -13.45 1.09 -2.54
N GLN A 97 -14.30 1.57 -3.46
CA GLN A 97 -14.10 1.35 -4.89
C GLN A 97 -13.09 2.39 -5.40
N TRP A 98 -11.96 1.91 -5.91
CA TRP A 98 -10.90 2.73 -6.46
C TRP A 98 -11.14 2.99 -7.95
N SER A 99 -10.78 4.17 -8.43
CA SER A 99 -10.74 4.43 -9.87
C SER A 99 -9.74 3.52 -10.58
N GLU A 100 -9.95 3.26 -11.89
CA GLU A 100 -9.14 2.33 -12.69
C GLU A 100 -7.64 2.63 -12.65
N THR A 101 -7.27 3.89 -12.40
CA THR A 101 -5.86 4.29 -12.29
C THR A 101 -5.22 3.97 -10.94
N VAL A 102 -5.99 3.98 -9.86
CA VAL A 102 -5.52 3.73 -8.49
C VAL A 102 -5.63 2.26 -8.11
N GLN A 103 -6.59 1.55 -8.70
CA GLN A 103 -6.81 0.12 -8.48
C GLN A 103 -5.55 -0.76 -8.62
N PRO A 104 -4.75 -0.69 -9.71
CA PRO A 104 -3.55 -1.51 -9.84
C PRO A 104 -2.47 -1.16 -8.79
N ILE A 105 -2.40 0.12 -8.37
CA ILE A 105 -1.46 0.58 -7.34
C ILE A 105 -1.87 0.02 -5.97
N MET A 106 -3.17 -0.01 -5.68
CA MET A 106 -3.71 -0.55 -4.42
C MET A 106 -3.57 -2.07 -4.33
N GLU A 107 -3.68 -2.78 -5.45
CA GLU A 107 -3.38 -4.21 -5.50
C GLU A 107 -1.90 -4.49 -5.23
N ALA A 108 -1.00 -3.71 -5.85
CA ALA A 108 0.43 -3.79 -5.57
C ALA A 108 0.75 -3.45 -4.11
N LEU A 109 0.07 -2.46 -3.53
CA LEU A 109 0.19 -2.08 -2.12
C LEU A 109 -0.23 -3.22 -1.18
N ARG A 110 -1.36 -3.87 -1.49
CA ARG A 110 -1.84 -5.05 -0.75
C ARG A 110 -0.80 -6.16 -0.74
N ASP A 111 -0.19 -6.45 -1.89
CA ASP A 111 0.81 -7.51 -2.01
C ASP A 111 2.14 -7.14 -1.34
N ALA A 112 2.57 -5.87 -1.45
CA ALA A 112 3.72 -5.37 -0.71
C ALA A 112 3.52 -5.47 0.81
N THR A 113 2.32 -5.13 1.29
CA THR A 113 1.94 -5.23 2.71
C THR A 113 1.98 -6.69 3.19
N LYS A 114 1.44 -7.63 2.41
CA LYS A 114 1.53 -9.08 2.71
C LYS A 114 2.97 -9.57 2.80
N ARG A 115 3.84 -9.16 1.87
CA ARG A 115 5.27 -9.53 1.91
C ARG A 115 5.98 -8.98 3.13
N ARG A 116 5.69 -7.73 3.50
CA ARG A 116 6.23 -7.11 4.72
C ARG A 116 5.76 -7.83 5.98
N ALA A 117 4.46 -8.13 6.07
CA ALA A 117 3.91 -8.91 7.17
C ALA A 117 4.57 -10.29 7.26
N PHE A 118 4.71 -10.99 6.13
CA PHE A 118 5.36 -12.29 6.08
C PHE A 118 6.84 -12.22 6.51
N ALA A 119 7.60 -11.25 6.00
CA ALA A 119 9.00 -11.06 6.35
C ALA A 119 9.15 -10.77 7.85
N LEU A 120 8.30 -9.89 8.39
CA LEU A 120 8.28 -9.54 9.81
C LEU A 120 7.98 -10.75 10.67
N VAL A 121 6.96 -11.53 10.34
CA VAL A 121 6.61 -12.73 11.10
C VAL A 121 7.73 -13.78 11.02
N SER A 122 8.32 -13.98 9.85
CA SER A 122 9.41 -14.96 9.66
C SER A 122 10.70 -14.63 10.41
N GLN A 123 10.89 -13.36 10.78
CA GLN A 123 12.08 -12.88 11.50
C GLN A 123 11.81 -12.73 13.00
N ALA A 124 10.63 -12.25 13.38
CA ALA A 124 10.32 -11.91 14.76
C ALA A 124 9.75 -13.09 15.57
N TYR A 125 9.13 -14.07 14.91
CA TYR A 125 8.49 -15.19 15.59
C TYR A 125 9.11 -16.52 15.17
N THR A 126 9.61 -17.26 16.15
CA THR A 126 9.92 -18.69 16.00
C THR A 126 8.62 -19.49 15.91
N SER A 127 7.66 -19.27 16.82
CA SER A 127 6.35 -19.90 16.81
C SER A 127 5.23 -18.86 16.91
N ILE A 128 4.20 -18.96 16.08
CA ILE A 128 3.04 -18.07 16.04
C ILE A 128 1.75 -18.87 15.89
N ILE A 129 0.65 -18.37 16.47
CA ILE A 129 -0.68 -18.96 16.35
C ILE A 129 -1.20 -18.73 14.92
N ALA A 130 -1.82 -19.76 14.33
CA ALA A 130 -2.28 -19.71 12.94
C ALA A 130 -3.32 -18.60 12.68
N ASP A 131 -4.16 -18.29 13.67
CA ASP A 131 -5.16 -17.24 13.56
C ASP A 131 -4.53 -15.83 13.60
N ASP A 132 -3.53 -15.60 14.45
CA ASP A 132 -2.76 -14.34 14.46
C ASP A 132 -2.00 -14.17 13.14
N PHE A 133 -1.38 -15.24 12.65
CA PHE A 133 -0.73 -15.24 11.34
C PHE A 133 -1.70 -14.89 10.20
N ALA A 134 -2.91 -15.45 10.23
CA ALA A 134 -3.95 -15.18 9.25
C ALA A 134 -4.46 -13.73 9.33
N ALA A 135 -4.48 -13.13 10.52
CA ALA A 135 -4.77 -11.70 10.68
C ALA A 135 -3.68 -10.80 10.05
N PHE A 136 -2.41 -11.21 10.11
CA PHE A 136 -1.30 -10.44 9.53
C PHE A 136 -1.17 -10.58 8.00
N VAL A 137 -1.35 -11.78 7.45
CA VAL A 137 -1.07 -12.08 6.02
C VAL A 137 -2.36 -12.19 5.19
N GLY A 138 -3.51 -12.27 5.85
CA GLY A 138 -4.82 -12.48 5.25
C GLY A 138 -5.24 -13.97 5.23
N PRO A 139 -6.55 -14.25 5.05
CA PRO A 139 -7.14 -15.58 5.24
C PRO A 139 -6.68 -16.65 4.24
N SER A 140 -5.93 -16.29 3.19
CA SER A 140 -5.50 -17.22 2.14
C SER A 140 -4.34 -18.15 2.53
N CYS A 141 -3.63 -17.92 3.66
CA CYS A 141 -2.53 -18.83 4.07
C CYS A 141 -2.90 -19.93 5.08
N ARG A 142 -4.19 -20.17 5.38
CA ARG A 142 -4.58 -21.14 6.42
C ARG A 142 -4.08 -22.57 6.18
N ARG A 143 -3.79 -22.98 4.93
CA ARG A 143 -3.32 -24.35 4.60
C ARG A 143 -1.85 -24.47 4.20
N GLY A 144 -1.19 -23.38 3.81
CA GLY A 144 0.20 -23.41 3.30
C GLY A 144 1.26 -23.12 4.35
N CYS A 145 0.91 -22.31 5.36
CA CYS A 145 1.90 -21.73 6.27
C CYS A 145 2.32 -22.68 7.43
N GLU A 146 1.49 -23.66 7.81
CA GLU A 146 1.86 -24.68 8.83
C GLU A 146 3.09 -25.52 8.42
N ARG A 147 3.28 -25.80 7.12
CA ARG A 147 4.46 -26.54 6.66
C ARG A 147 5.72 -25.69 6.66
N TYR A 148 5.65 -24.42 6.26
CA TYR A 148 6.86 -23.61 6.05
C TYR A 148 7.53 -23.17 7.36
N ILE A 149 6.74 -22.93 8.42
CA ILE A 149 7.28 -22.54 9.74
C ILE A 149 7.93 -23.74 10.45
N ARG A 150 7.38 -24.96 10.31
CA ARG A 150 7.99 -26.18 10.88
C ARG A 150 9.31 -26.56 10.21
N THR A 151 9.45 -26.39 8.89
CA THR A 151 10.66 -26.85 8.17
C THR A 151 11.91 -26.02 8.52
N ARG A 152 11.77 -24.75 8.93
CA ARG A 152 12.91 -23.88 9.24
C ARG A 152 13.48 -24.06 10.66
N MET A 153 12.81 -24.83 11.52
CA MET A 153 13.35 -25.21 12.84
C MET A 153 14.14 -26.53 12.83
N ALA A 154 14.11 -27.27 11.72
CA ALA A 154 14.74 -28.59 11.59
C ALA A 154 16.06 -28.57 10.78
N SER A 155 16.63 -27.40 10.52
CA SER A 155 17.95 -27.20 9.90
C SER A 155 18.78 -26.26 10.76
#